data_AF-A0A975YCW0-F1
#
_entry.id   AF-A0A975YCW0-F1
#
_cell.length_a   1.000
_cell.length_b   1.000
_cell.length_c   1.000
_cell.angle_alpha   90.00
_cell.angle_beta   90.00
_cell.angle_gamma   90.00
#
_symmetry.space_group_name_H-M   'P 1'
#
loop_
_entity.id
_entity.type
_entity.pdbx_description
1 polymer ?
#
loop_
_entity_poly.entity_id
_entity_poly.type
_entity_poly.pdbx_seq_one_letter_code
_entity_poly.pdbx_strand_id
1 'polypeptide(L)'
;MALQISATNPEQPAVLLDLPWNTPLDQWPDACLVALPRGISRHVVRFASAGPEVVAVKEISERGAVREFGLLRDLHRLGIPAVDALAVVTGRVDADGEPLEPALITRHLKGSLPYRSMFESTMRPSTVKRLMDALAVLLVRLHLAGFAWGDCSLSNALFRRDAGAYAAYLVDAETGQIQPNLSRGQREYDIELARVNIAGELMDLEASGALHPSVDPVPFGAAIVQRYEDLWHEVTRESVYPVDKRHYIDRRIRRLNDLGFDVAEMQIERSPMGDTVTFLPKVVDAGHHQRQLLRLTGLDAEENQARRLLNDLESWMAGEDDYAPGDPLGARPEVLAHRWVRDVFRPTVRAVPLELRGEMDAAQIYHEVLEHRWYLSERAGRDVGLEATIEDYIAHVLPHSVRAMTPPDPANGLSP
;
A
#
# COMPACT_ATOMS: atom_id res chain seq x y z
N MET A 1 -34.42 -5.96 -19.04
CA MET A 1 -33.47 -6.96 -18.49
C MET A 1 -33.74 -7.10 -17.00
N ALA A 2 -33.34 -8.20 -16.36
CA ALA A 2 -33.44 -8.30 -14.89
C ALA A 2 -32.30 -7.47 -14.25
N LEU A 3 -32.58 -6.82 -13.12
CA LEU A 3 -31.57 -6.15 -12.31
C LEU A 3 -30.52 -7.19 -11.85
N GLN A 4 -29.25 -6.89 -12.06
CA GLN A 4 -28.14 -7.74 -11.64
C GLN A 4 -27.17 -6.94 -10.79
N ILE A 5 -26.82 -7.47 -9.61
CA ILE A 5 -25.82 -6.90 -8.70
C ILE A 5 -24.67 -7.90 -8.58
N SER A 6 -23.49 -7.52 -9.07
CA SER A 6 -22.27 -8.31 -8.94
C SER A 6 -21.36 -7.65 -7.90
N ALA A 7 -21.21 -8.25 -6.71
CA ALA A 7 -20.47 -7.67 -5.59
C ALA A 7 -19.18 -8.44 -5.24
N THR A 8 -18.29 -7.82 -4.47
CA THR A 8 -17.03 -8.43 -3.98
C THR A 8 -17.20 -9.28 -2.73
N ASN A 9 -18.18 -8.98 -1.87
CA ASN A 9 -18.50 -9.73 -0.65
C ASN A 9 -19.97 -10.19 -0.68
N PRO A 10 -20.29 -11.46 -0.36
CA PRO A 10 -21.66 -11.98 -0.35
C PRO A 10 -22.61 -11.34 0.68
N GLU A 11 -22.13 -10.64 1.71
CA GLU A 11 -22.98 -9.94 2.70
C GLU A 11 -23.37 -8.52 2.25
N GLN A 12 -22.65 -7.94 1.29
CA GLN A 12 -22.90 -6.57 0.78
C GLN A 12 -24.14 -6.41 -0.13
N PRO A 13 -24.58 -7.39 -0.97
CA PRO A 13 -25.67 -7.21 -1.91
C PRO A 13 -27.00 -6.89 -1.22
N ALA A 14 -27.27 -7.48 -0.06
CA ALA A 14 -28.56 -7.32 0.63
C ALA A 14 -28.83 -5.85 0.99
N VAL A 15 -27.82 -5.14 1.48
CA VAL A 15 -27.94 -3.72 1.86
C VAL A 15 -27.99 -2.81 0.64
N LEU A 16 -27.40 -3.23 -0.47
CA LEU A 16 -27.47 -2.49 -1.74
C LEU A 16 -28.86 -2.60 -2.38
N LEU A 17 -29.63 -3.66 -2.12
CA LEU A 17 -30.99 -3.82 -2.66
C LEU A 17 -31.97 -2.74 -2.16
N ASP A 18 -31.70 -2.12 -1.01
CA ASP A 18 -32.54 -1.06 -0.45
C ASP A 18 -32.41 0.28 -1.19
N LEU A 19 -31.44 0.39 -2.11
CA LEU A 19 -31.22 1.61 -2.90
C LEU A 19 -32.21 1.68 -4.10
N PRO A 20 -32.60 2.91 -4.53
CA PRO A 20 -33.65 3.10 -5.54
C PRO A 20 -33.12 2.90 -6.97
N TRP A 21 -32.83 1.64 -7.32
CA TRP A 21 -32.24 1.27 -8.61
C TRP A 21 -33.13 1.56 -9.83
N ASN A 22 -34.42 1.78 -9.61
CA ASN A 22 -35.40 2.18 -10.62
C ASN A 22 -35.49 3.71 -10.82
N THR A 23 -34.61 4.48 -10.19
CA THR A 23 -34.55 5.93 -10.33
C THR A 23 -33.19 6.31 -10.92
N PRO A 24 -33.12 7.24 -11.90
CA PRO A 24 -31.86 7.84 -12.35
C PRO A 24 -31.06 8.40 -11.17
N LEU A 25 -29.75 8.22 -11.16
CA LEU A 25 -28.92 8.55 -10.00
C LEU A 25 -28.94 10.04 -9.65
N ASP A 26 -29.13 10.91 -10.65
CA ASP A 26 -29.22 12.35 -10.44
C ASP A 26 -30.50 12.77 -9.67
N GLN A 27 -31.52 11.92 -9.71
CA GLN A 27 -32.86 12.08 -9.11
C GLN A 27 -33.06 11.23 -7.85
N TRP A 28 -32.01 10.60 -7.32
CA TRP A 28 -32.12 9.84 -6.07
C TRP A 28 -32.61 10.72 -4.91
N PRO A 29 -33.49 10.19 -4.04
CA PRO A 29 -34.08 10.95 -2.94
C PRO A 29 -33.05 11.28 -1.86
N ASP A 30 -33.12 12.48 -1.30
CA ASP A 30 -32.19 12.95 -0.25
C ASP A 30 -32.11 12.00 0.97
N ALA A 31 -33.17 11.23 1.24
CA ALA A 31 -33.21 10.28 2.35
C ALA A 31 -32.18 9.15 2.25
N CYS A 32 -31.73 8.77 1.04
CA CYS A 32 -30.66 7.77 0.88
C CYS A 32 -29.28 8.40 0.66
N LEU A 33 -29.22 9.71 0.41
CA LEU A 33 -28.01 10.43 0.05
C LEU A 33 -27.25 10.93 1.28
N VAL A 34 -25.93 10.94 1.17
CA VAL A 34 -25.03 11.52 2.17
C VAL A 34 -24.37 12.76 1.57
N ALA A 35 -24.51 13.89 2.25
CA ALA A 35 -23.88 15.14 1.84
C ALA A 35 -22.38 15.11 2.15
N LEU A 36 -21.57 14.82 1.12
CA LEU A 36 -20.11 14.88 1.18
C LEU A 36 -19.57 15.81 0.10
N PRO A 37 -18.38 16.42 0.31
CA PRO A 37 -17.72 17.20 -0.74
C PRO A 37 -17.49 16.33 -1.99
N ARG A 38 -17.77 16.92 -3.17
CA ARG A 38 -17.69 16.22 -4.44
C ARG A 38 -16.65 16.87 -5.33
N GLY A 39 -15.85 16.06 -5.99
CA GLY A 39 -15.05 16.50 -7.13
C GLY A 39 -15.93 16.78 -8.35
N ILE A 40 -15.33 17.40 -9.38
CA ILE A 40 -15.94 17.45 -10.70
C ILE A 40 -15.78 16.07 -11.32
N SER A 41 -16.86 15.55 -11.90
CA SER A 41 -16.86 14.31 -12.65
C SER A 41 -17.66 14.51 -13.93
N ARG A 42 -17.21 13.86 -15.01
CA ARG A 42 -17.99 13.74 -16.25
C ARG A 42 -19.25 12.89 -16.07
N HIS A 43 -19.27 12.07 -15.02
CA HIS A 43 -20.32 11.11 -14.73
C HIS A 43 -21.18 11.58 -13.56
N VAL A 44 -22.42 11.10 -13.51
CA VAL A 44 -23.26 11.31 -12.33
C VAL A 44 -22.71 10.43 -11.21
N VAL A 45 -22.13 11.07 -10.20
CA VAL A 45 -21.75 10.40 -8.95
C VAL A 45 -22.75 10.78 -7.86
N ARG A 46 -23.02 9.93 -6.88
CA ARG A 46 -23.74 10.27 -5.63
C ARG A 46 -23.14 9.47 -4.49
N PHE A 47 -23.19 10.01 -3.28
CA PHE A 47 -22.84 9.27 -2.07
C PHE A 47 -24.11 8.82 -1.38
N ALA A 48 -24.19 7.55 -1.01
CA ALA A 48 -25.37 6.96 -0.40
C ALA A 48 -25.00 6.16 0.85
N SER A 49 -25.95 6.07 1.78
CA SER A 49 -25.82 5.19 2.94
C SER A 49 -26.20 3.77 2.53
N ALA A 50 -25.28 2.83 2.70
CA ALA A 50 -25.54 1.40 2.55
C ALA A 50 -25.30 0.74 3.90
N GLY A 51 -26.35 0.71 4.74
CA GLY A 51 -26.25 0.19 6.11
C GLY A 51 -25.27 1.05 6.94
N PRO A 52 -24.23 0.47 7.57
CA PRO A 52 -23.24 1.23 8.33
C PRO A 52 -22.14 1.87 7.46
N GLU A 53 -22.08 1.57 6.17
CA GLU A 53 -21.07 2.10 5.25
C GLU A 53 -21.62 3.25 4.39
N VAL A 54 -20.74 4.16 3.98
CA VAL A 54 -21.04 5.16 2.95
C VAL A 54 -20.38 4.68 1.66
N VAL A 55 -21.13 4.71 0.57
CA VAL A 55 -20.68 4.28 -0.75
C VAL A 55 -20.76 5.42 -1.75
N ALA A 56 -19.86 5.43 -2.73
CA ALA A 56 -19.96 6.26 -3.92
C ALA A 56 -20.58 5.42 -5.04
N VAL A 57 -21.66 5.92 -5.63
CA VAL A 57 -22.35 5.32 -6.77
C VAL A 57 -22.05 6.20 -7.98
N LYS A 58 -21.57 5.61 -9.07
CA LYS A 58 -21.18 6.29 -10.32
C LYS A 58 -21.95 5.66 -11.48
N GLU A 59 -22.80 6.43 -12.15
CA GLU A 59 -23.49 6.00 -13.37
C GLU A 59 -22.56 6.09 -14.58
N ILE A 60 -22.40 4.97 -15.28
CA ILE A 60 -21.54 4.84 -16.46
C ILE A 60 -22.03 3.71 -17.36
N SER A 61 -21.61 3.78 -18.63
CA SER A 61 -21.88 2.71 -19.60
C SER A 61 -21.50 1.33 -19.07
N GLU A 62 -22.26 0.30 -19.44
CA GLU A 62 -22.06 -1.08 -18.96
C GLU A 62 -20.63 -1.58 -19.15
N ARG A 63 -20.07 -1.35 -20.34
CA ARG A 63 -18.69 -1.74 -20.65
C ARG A 63 -17.69 -1.01 -19.75
N GLY A 64 -17.90 0.28 -19.50
CA GLY A 64 -17.09 1.06 -18.57
C GLY A 64 -17.20 0.52 -17.15
N ALA A 65 -18.42 0.26 -16.67
CA ALA A 65 -18.68 -0.20 -15.31
C ALA A 65 -17.98 -1.52 -15.00
N VAL A 66 -18.17 -2.52 -15.86
CA VAL A 66 -17.59 -3.85 -15.69
C VAL A 66 -16.06 -3.79 -15.76
N ARG A 67 -15.52 -3.00 -16.69
CA ARG A 67 -14.07 -2.82 -16.87
C ARG A 67 -13.43 -2.14 -15.67
N GLU A 68 -13.97 -1.00 -15.25
CA GLU A 68 -13.46 -0.22 -14.11
C GLU A 68 -13.58 -1.03 -12.81
N PHE A 69 -14.69 -1.75 -12.61
CA PHE A 69 -14.86 -2.69 -11.50
C PHE A 69 -13.75 -3.75 -11.45
N GLY A 70 -13.41 -4.34 -12.60
CA GLY A 70 -12.32 -5.29 -12.72
C GLY A 70 -10.95 -4.68 -12.38
N LEU A 71 -10.64 -3.52 -12.96
CA LEU A 71 -9.36 -2.84 -12.73
C LEU A 71 -9.16 -2.42 -11.28
N LEU A 72 -10.18 -1.87 -10.62
CA LEU A 72 -10.09 -1.50 -9.20
C LEU A 72 -9.88 -2.72 -8.30
N ARG A 73 -10.48 -3.87 -8.64
CA ARG A 73 -10.22 -5.13 -7.92
C ARG A 73 -8.80 -5.63 -8.14
N ASP A 74 -8.25 -5.48 -9.34
CA ASP A 74 -6.88 -5.85 -9.64
C ASP A 74 -5.89 -4.97 -8.87
N LEU A 75 -6.12 -3.66 -8.85
CA LEU A 75 -5.34 -2.70 -8.06
C LEU A 75 -5.40 -3.03 -6.56
N HIS A 76 -6.58 -3.37 -6.03
CA HIS A 76 -6.71 -3.80 -4.63
C HIS A 76 -5.91 -5.08 -4.34
N ARG A 77 -5.92 -6.07 -5.25
CA ARG A 77 -5.11 -7.29 -5.12
C ARG A 77 -3.60 -7.01 -5.15
N LEU A 78 -3.19 -6.02 -5.92
CA LEU A 78 -1.80 -5.55 -6.01
C LEU A 78 -1.40 -4.63 -4.84
N GLY A 79 -2.33 -4.28 -3.94
CA GLY A 79 -2.08 -3.40 -2.80
C GLY A 79 -2.05 -1.91 -3.14
N ILE A 80 -2.33 -1.53 -4.38
CA ILE A 80 -2.17 -0.16 -4.86
C ILE A 80 -3.23 0.77 -4.23
N PRO A 81 -2.86 1.98 -3.79
CA PRO A 81 -3.81 2.95 -3.23
C PRO A 81 -4.86 3.39 -4.25
N ALA A 82 -6.02 2.73 -4.23
CA ALA A 82 -7.19 3.06 -5.02
C ALA A 82 -8.46 2.91 -4.16
N VAL A 83 -9.59 3.44 -4.63
CA VAL A 83 -10.90 3.20 -3.99
C VAL A 83 -11.31 1.74 -4.13
N ASP A 84 -11.88 1.17 -3.06
CA ASP A 84 -12.33 -0.23 -3.09
C ASP A 84 -13.60 -0.37 -3.93
N ALA A 85 -13.54 -1.18 -4.98
CA ALA A 85 -14.74 -1.58 -5.71
C ALA A 85 -15.61 -2.54 -4.89
N LEU A 86 -16.88 -2.21 -4.71
CA LEU A 86 -17.83 -3.00 -3.93
C LEU A 86 -18.75 -3.81 -4.85
N ALA A 87 -19.36 -3.16 -5.84
CA ALA A 87 -20.27 -3.83 -6.76
C ALA A 87 -20.41 -3.11 -8.09
N VAL A 88 -20.94 -3.84 -9.07
CA VAL A 88 -21.50 -3.31 -10.32
C VAL A 88 -22.96 -3.68 -10.41
N VAL A 89 -23.81 -2.74 -10.82
CA VAL A 89 -25.25 -2.90 -10.98
C VAL A 89 -25.63 -2.67 -12.42
N THR A 90 -26.16 -3.69 -13.08
CA THR A 90 -26.62 -3.66 -14.48
C THR A 90 -28.09 -4.02 -14.58
N GLY A 91 -28.69 -3.81 -15.76
CA GLY A 91 -30.10 -4.15 -16.02
C GLY A 91 -31.09 -3.27 -15.25
N ARG A 92 -30.69 -2.06 -14.86
CA ARG A 92 -31.57 -1.06 -14.25
C ARG A 92 -32.60 -0.59 -15.28
N VAL A 93 -33.83 -0.39 -14.82
CA VAL A 93 -34.94 0.16 -15.60
C VAL A 93 -35.72 1.14 -14.74
N ASP A 94 -36.26 2.19 -15.34
CA ASP A 94 -37.11 3.14 -14.62
C ASP A 94 -38.55 2.61 -14.40
N ALA A 95 -39.43 3.47 -13.88
CA ALA A 95 -40.83 3.13 -13.61
C ALA A 95 -41.64 2.81 -14.89
N ASP A 96 -41.23 3.35 -16.04
CA ASP A 96 -41.85 3.12 -17.35
C ASP A 96 -41.24 1.90 -18.07
N GLY A 97 -40.18 1.33 -17.51
CA GLY A 97 -39.46 0.17 -18.05
C GLY A 97 -38.34 0.53 -19.01
N GLU A 98 -37.99 1.81 -19.12
CA GLU A 98 -36.89 2.28 -19.97
C GLU A 98 -35.54 1.99 -19.33
N PRO A 99 -34.51 1.58 -20.11
CA PRO A 99 -33.20 1.26 -19.56
C PRO A 99 -32.51 2.46 -18.90
N LEU A 100 -31.93 2.24 -17.72
CA LEU A 100 -31.06 3.20 -17.04
C LEU A 100 -29.60 2.76 -17.15
N GLU A 101 -28.68 3.74 -17.10
CA GLU A 101 -27.25 3.47 -17.11
C GLU A 101 -26.84 2.56 -15.94
N PRO A 102 -25.93 1.60 -16.14
CA PRO A 102 -25.35 0.84 -15.06
C PRO A 102 -24.64 1.70 -14.02
N ALA A 103 -24.45 1.15 -12.84
CA ALA A 103 -23.78 1.83 -11.74
C ALA A 103 -22.58 1.04 -11.24
N LEU A 104 -21.43 1.71 -11.11
CA LEU A 104 -20.29 1.25 -10.34
C LEU A 104 -20.40 1.75 -8.90
N ILE A 105 -20.18 0.87 -7.94
CA ILE A 105 -20.22 1.19 -6.51
C ILE A 105 -18.83 0.99 -5.92
N THR A 106 -18.30 2.05 -5.31
CA THR A 106 -17.03 2.02 -4.58
C THR A 106 -17.24 2.43 -3.13
N ARG A 107 -16.38 1.95 -2.23
CA ARG A 107 -16.40 2.36 -0.83
C ARG A 107 -15.93 3.80 -0.72
N HIS A 108 -16.64 4.62 0.05
CA HIS A 108 -16.15 5.95 0.36
C HIS A 108 -14.90 5.88 1.25
N LEU A 109 -13.81 6.49 0.81
CA LEU A 109 -12.56 6.56 1.56
C LEU A 109 -12.67 7.58 2.71
N LYS A 110 -12.90 7.09 3.92
CA LYS A 110 -13.06 7.93 5.13
C LYS A 110 -11.84 8.84 5.35
N GLY A 111 -12.10 10.11 5.66
CA GLY A 111 -11.07 11.12 5.90
C GLY A 111 -10.32 11.59 4.66
N SER A 112 -10.73 11.14 3.46
CA SER A 112 -10.22 11.69 2.21
C SER A 112 -10.97 12.95 1.79
N LEU A 113 -10.31 13.77 1.00
CA LEU A 113 -10.85 14.99 0.43
C LEU A 113 -10.57 15.03 -1.07
N PRO A 114 -11.55 15.44 -1.90
CA PRO A 114 -11.30 15.87 -3.26
C PRO A 114 -10.32 17.05 -3.26
N TYR A 115 -9.51 17.19 -4.32
CA TYR A 115 -8.49 18.23 -4.33
C TYR A 115 -9.08 19.62 -4.13
N ARG A 116 -10.15 19.99 -4.84
CA ARG A 116 -10.80 21.31 -4.73
C ARG A 116 -11.20 21.68 -3.30
N SER A 117 -11.68 20.73 -2.50
CA SER A 117 -12.04 20.99 -1.10
C SER A 117 -10.84 21.31 -0.23
N MET A 118 -9.64 20.90 -0.62
CA MET A 118 -8.42 21.34 0.04
C MET A 118 -8.05 22.79 -0.30
N PHE A 119 -8.54 23.32 -1.43
CA PHE A 119 -8.31 24.69 -1.89
C PHE A 119 -9.44 25.68 -1.54
N GLU A 120 -10.53 25.23 -0.87
CA GLU A 120 -11.62 26.11 -0.41
C GLU A 120 -11.12 27.25 0.50
N SER A 121 -10.01 27.03 1.19
CA SER A 121 -9.21 28.08 1.84
C SER A 121 -7.89 28.25 1.10
N THR A 122 -7.45 29.50 0.88
CA THR A 122 -6.20 29.82 0.17
C THR A 122 -5.03 28.99 0.72
N MET A 123 -4.56 28.03 -0.09
CA MET A 123 -3.52 27.11 0.35
C MET A 123 -2.14 27.72 0.30
N ARG A 124 -1.36 27.52 1.35
CA ARG A 124 0.07 27.86 1.34
C ARG A 124 0.80 27.01 0.29
N PRO A 125 1.82 27.54 -0.40
CA PRO A 125 2.61 26.81 -1.39
C PRO A 125 3.14 25.45 -0.90
N SER A 126 3.47 25.34 0.40
CA SER A 126 3.92 24.09 1.01
C SER A 126 2.90 22.94 0.91
N THR A 127 1.59 23.25 0.92
CA THR A 127 0.54 22.23 0.86
C THR A 127 0.39 21.70 -0.56
N VAL A 128 0.39 22.59 -1.55
CA VAL A 128 0.39 22.19 -2.98
C VAL A 128 1.58 21.29 -3.29
N LYS A 129 2.77 21.64 -2.76
CA LYS A 129 3.97 20.79 -2.87
C LYS A 129 3.74 19.38 -2.32
N ARG A 130 3.19 19.24 -1.10
CA ARG A 130 2.92 17.93 -0.49
C ARG A 130 1.87 17.11 -1.27
N LEU A 131 0.90 17.76 -1.92
CA LEU A 131 -0.06 17.08 -2.79
C LEU A 131 0.61 16.54 -4.05
N MET A 132 1.51 17.32 -4.66
CA MET A 132 2.32 16.86 -5.80
C MET A 132 3.24 15.70 -5.42
N ASP A 133 3.82 15.73 -4.23
CA ASP A 133 4.64 14.61 -3.72
C ASP A 133 3.78 13.34 -3.58
N ALA A 134 2.60 13.44 -2.96
CA ALA A 134 1.68 12.32 -2.81
C ALA A 134 1.23 11.73 -4.16
N LEU A 135 0.94 12.60 -5.14
CA LEU A 135 0.54 12.17 -6.49
C LEU A 135 1.69 11.51 -7.25
N ALA A 136 2.92 12.04 -7.14
CA ALA A 136 4.10 11.43 -7.74
C ALA A 136 4.36 10.02 -7.17
N VAL A 137 4.18 9.85 -5.86
CA VAL A 137 4.27 8.54 -5.19
C VAL A 137 3.21 7.58 -5.74
N LEU A 138 1.96 8.01 -5.87
CA LEU A 138 0.89 7.20 -6.47
C LEU A 138 1.22 6.79 -7.92
N LEU A 139 1.69 7.73 -8.75
CA LEU A 139 2.07 7.46 -10.14
C LEU A 139 3.21 6.44 -10.23
N VAL A 140 4.25 6.58 -9.42
CA VAL A 140 5.35 5.61 -9.38
C VAL A 140 4.84 4.23 -8.96
N ARG A 141 3.97 4.15 -7.94
CA ARG A 141 3.37 2.87 -7.51
C ARG A 141 2.55 2.20 -8.62
N LEU A 142 1.67 2.96 -9.28
CA LEU A 142 0.88 2.47 -10.41
C LEU A 142 1.81 1.91 -11.51
N HIS A 143 2.83 2.67 -11.88
CA HIS A 143 3.74 2.29 -12.94
C HIS A 143 4.65 1.09 -12.60
N LEU A 144 5.07 0.95 -11.34
CA LEU A 144 5.80 -0.23 -10.86
C LEU A 144 4.93 -1.49 -10.89
N ALA A 145 3.63 -1.34 -10.64
CA ALA A 145 2.65 -2.42 -10.70
C ALA A 145 2.15 -2.73 -12.11
N GLY A 146 2.71 -2.10 -13.14
CA GLY A 146 2.31 -2.35 -14.53
C GLY A 146 1.03 -1.63 -14.96
N PHE A 147 0.52 -0.67 -14.19
CA PHE A 147 -0.73 0.05 -14.47
C PHE A 147 -0.47 1.41 -15.10
N ALA A 148 -0.84 1.58 -16.38
CA ALA A 148 -0.93 2.89 -17.03
C ALA A 148 -2.29 3.50 -16.72
N TRP A 149 -2.33 4.73 -16.21
CA TRP A 149 -3.56 5.36 -15.74
C TRP A 149 -4.39 5.96 -16.88
N GLY A 150 -3.78 6.64 -17.84
CA GLY A 150 -4.47 7.17 -19.02
C GLY A 150 -5.43 8.35 -18.78
N ASP A 151 -5.61 8.82 -17.54
CA ASP A 151 -6.33 10.05 -17.19
C ASP A 151 -5.81 10.65 -15.87
N CYS A 152 -4.49 10.81 -15.76
CA CYS A 152 -3.82 11.35 -14.57
C CYS A 152 -4.25 12.81 -14.31
N SER A 153 -4.90 13.07 -13.18
CA SER A 153 -5.34 14.42 -12.77
C SER A 153 -5.51 14.52 -11.26
N LEU A 154 -5.59 15.74 -10.73
CA LEU A 154 -5.97 15.96 -9.33
C LEU A 154 -7.44 15.60 -9.08
N SER A 155 -8.31 15.78 -10.08
CA SER A 155 -9.74 15.46 -9.98
C SER A 155 -9.99 13.95 -9.86
N ASN A 156 -9.13 13.12 -10.47
CA ASN A 156 -9.23 11.66 -10.43
C ASN A 156 -8.50 11.05 -9.23
N ALA A 157 -7.97 11.87 -8.32
CA ALA A 157 -7.29 11.45 -7.09
C ALA A 157 -8.02 11.96 -5.83
N LEU A 158 -8.06 11.13 -4.80
CA LEU A 158 -8.44 11.52 -3.45
C LEU A 158 -7.21 11.63 -2.57
N PHE A 159 -7.21 12.62 -1.67
CA PHE A 159 -6.10 12.85 -0.77
C PHE A 159 -6.52 12.66 0.68
N ARG A 160 -5.73 11.90 1.42
CA ARG A 160 -5.90 11.71 2.87
C ARG A 160 -4.70 12.30 3.60
N ARG A 161 -4.94 12.98 4.72
CA ARG A 161 -3.86 13.45 5.60
C ARG A 161 -3.19 12.24 6.24
N ASP A 162 -1.87 12.25 6.28
CA ASP A 162 -1.08 11.17 6.87
C ASP A 162 0.13 11.73 7.60
N ALA A 163 0.10 11.73 8.94
CA ALA A 163 1.21 12.14 9.83
C ALA A 163 2.04 13.37 9.38
N GLY A 164 1.38 14.44 8.89
CA GLY A 164 2.06 15.68 8.43
C GLY A 164 2.33 15.75 6.92
N ALA A 165 2.06 14.67 6.19
CA ALA A 165 2.06 14.54 4.74
C ALA A 165 0.65 14.26 4.19
N TYR A 166 0.59 13.90 2.90
CA TYR A 166 -0.62 13.42 2.23
C TYR A 166 -0.33 12.08 1.55
N ALA A 167 -1.35 11.23 1.51
CA ALA A 167 -1.40 10.05 0.66
C ALA A 167 -2.45 10.28 -0.44
N ALA A 168 -2.11 9.91 -1.67
CA ALA A 168 -3.01 9.98 -2.82
C ALA A 168 -3.58 8.60 -3.14
N TYR A 169 -4.85 8.56 -3.55
CA TYR A 169 -5.57 7.35 -3.92
C TYR A 169 -6.24 7.55 -5.28
N LEU A 170 -6.09 6.57 -6.16
CA LEU A 170 -6.75 6.55 -7.46
C LEU A 170 -8.26 6.33 -7.29
N VAL A 171 -9.07 7.14 -7.95
CA VAL A 171 -10.54 7.05 -7.89
C VAL A 171 -11.13 6.53 -9.19
N ASP A 172 -10.60 7.00 -10.31
CA ASP A 172 -11.11 6.68 -11.64
C ASP A 172 -10.06 5.85 -12.40
N ALA A 173 -10.42 4.60 -12.68
CA ALA A 173 -9.59 3.65 -13.44
C ALA A 173 -10.14 3.42 -14.86
N GLU A 174 -11.14 4.20 -15.29
CA GLU A 174 -11.93 3.94 -16.51
C GLU A 174 -11.07 3.86 -17.77
N THR A 175 -10.03 4.68 -17.86
CA THR A 175 -9.08 4.73 -18.99
C THR A 175 -7.82 3.90 -18.77
N GLY A 176 -7.63 3.35 -17.56
CA GLY A 176 -6.40 2.69 -17.16
C GLY A 176 -6.21 1.33 -17.81
N GLN A 177 -4.97 0.84 -17.87
CA GLN A 177 -4.59 -0.42 -18.50
C GLN A 177 -3.52 -1.12 -17.68
N ILE A 178 -3.70 -2.42 -17.44
CA ILE A 178 -2.68 -3.27 -16.79
C ILE A 178 -1.87 -3.99 -17.86
N GLN A 179 -0.56 -3.97 -17.70
CA GLN A 179 0.40 -4.72 -18.50
C GLN A 179 1.35 -5.48 -17.55
N PRO A 180 1.97 -6.59 -18.00
CA PRO A 180 3.00 -7.27 -17.20
C PRO A 180 4.16 -6.34 -16.83
N ASN A 181 4.56 -5.46 -17.75
CA ASN A 181 5.51 -4.38 -17.53
C ASN A 181 5.14 -3.19 -18.40
N LEU A 182 5.13 -1.98 -17.83
CA LEU A 182 4.96 -0.77 -18.63
C LEU A 182 6.23 -0.43 -19.41
N SER A 183 6.04 -0.11 -20.68
CA SER A 183 7.07 0.54 -21.48
C SER A 183 7.36 1.96 -20.97
N ARG A 184 8.55 2.48 -21.27
CA ARG A 184 8.90 3.88 -20.98
C ARG A 184 7.91 4.87 -21.60
N GLY A 185 7.50 4.65 -22.85
CA GLY A 185 6.57 5.54 -23.54
C GLY A 185 5.17 5.59 -22.92
N GLN A 186 4.67 4.48 -22.37
CA GLN A 186 3.41 4.47 -21.61
C GLN A 186 3.50 5.33 -20.35
N ARG A 187 4.62 5.21 -19.61
CA ARG A 187 4.84 6.05 -18.41
C ARG A 187 4.97 7.52 -18.79
N GLU A 188 5.79 7.84 -19.79
CA GLU A 188 5.96 9.23 -20.26
C GLU A 188 4.64 9.86 -20.71
N TYR A 189 3.76 9.08 -21.35
CA TYR A 189 2.42 9.54 -21.72
C TYR A 189 1.57 9.94 -20.50
N ASP A 190 1.52 9.09 -19.46
CA ASP A 190 0.78 9.39 -18.23
C ASP A 190 1.31 10.61 -17.49
N ILE A 191 2.64 10.80 -17.50
CA ILE A 191 3.30 11.94 -16.85
C ILE A 191 3.06 13.23 -17.61
N GLU A 192 3.07 13.18 -18.94
CA GLU A 192 2.73 14.33 -19.77
C GLU A 192 1.25 14.72 -19.61
N LEU A 193 0.36 13.73 -19.53
CA LEU A 193 -1.06 13.97 -19.26
C LEU A 193 -1.27 14.59 -17.87
N ALA A 194 -0.58 14.07 -16.85
CA ALA A 194 -0.59 14.65 -15.51
C ALA A 194 -0.13 16.12 -15.53
N ARG A 195 0.98 16.42 -16.22
CA ARG A 195 1.52 17.79 -16.34
C ARG A 195 0.48 18.77 -16.89
N VAL A 196 -0.20 18.40 -17.97
CA VAL A 196 -1.19 19.25 -18.64
C VAL A 196 -2.46 19.39 -17.80
N ASN A 197 -3.00 18.28 -17.30
CA ASN A 197 -4.24 18.27 -16.52
C ASN A 197 -4.09 19.05 -15.21
N ILE A 198 -3.00 18.82 -14.46
CA ILE A 198 -2.73 19.51 -13.20
C ILE A 198 -2.58 21.02 -13.43
N ALA A 199 -1.87 21.43 -14.48
CA ALA A 199 -1.74 22.85 -14.80
C ALA A 199 -3.11 23.48 -15.09
N GLY A 200 -3.96 22.82 -15.87
CA GLY A 200 -5.33 23.29 -16.14
C GLY A 200 -6.18 23.38 -14.87
N GLU A 201 -6.14 22.35 -14.02
CA GLU A 201 -6.87 22.32 -12.75
C GLU A 201 -6.42 23.39 -11.76
N LEU A 202 -5.13 23.75 -11.77
CA LEU A 202 -4.60 24.87 -10.99
C LEU A 202 -5.00 26.22 -11.59
N MET A 203 -5.05 26.37 -12.91
CA MET A 203 -5.56 27.58 -13.57
C MET A 203 -7.04 27.83 -13.24
N ASP A 204 -7.85 26.77 -13.18
CA ASP A 204 -9.25 26.87 -12.74
C ASP A 204 -9.35 27.39 -11.29
N LEU A 205 -8.44 26.95 -10.42
CA LEU A 205 -8.36 27.43 -9.04
C LEU A 205 -7.88 28.89 -8.95
N GLU A 206 -6.97 29.30 -9.83
CA GLU A 206 -6.54 30.69 -9.95
C GLU A 206 -7.69 31.59 -10.39
N ALA A 207 -8.41 31.19 -11.45
CA ALA A 207 -9.55 31.94 -11.98
C ALA A 207 -10.70 32.09 -10.97
N SER A 208 -10.88 31.14 -10.07
CA SER A 208 -11.86 31.20 -8.98
C SER A 208 -11.37 31.94 -7.73
N GLY A 209 -10.11 32.38 -7.68
CA GLY A 209 -9.52 33.05 -6.52
C GLY A 209 -9.17 32.13 -5.36
N ALA A 210 -9.23 30.81 -5.55
CA ALA A 210 -8.91 29.80 -4.55
C ALA A 210 -7.40 29.49 -4.47
N LEU A 211 -6.65 29.76 -5.54
CA LEU A 211 -5.21 29.56 -5.58
C LEU A 211 -4.45 30.74 -4.98
N HIS A 212 -3.39 30.45 -4.21
CA HIS A 212 -2.53 31.49 -3.65
C HIS A 212 -1.72 32.19 -4.76
N PRO A 213 -1.60 33.54 -4.76
CA PRO A 213 -0.95 34.30 -5.85
C PRO A 213 0.52 33.96 -6.12
N SER A 214 1.18 33.27 -5.18
CA SER A 214 2.57 32.82 -5.35
C SER A 214 2.70 31.42 -5.96
N VAL A 215 1.58 30.78 -6.33
CA VAL A 215 1.54 29.46 -6.96
C VAL A 215 1.22 29.67 -8.43
N ASP A 216 2.23 29.51 -9.29
CA ASP A 216 2.03 29.55 -10.73
C ASP A 216 1.62 28.16 -11.24
N PRO A 217 0.43 28.01 -11.86
CA PRO A 217 -0.06 26.72 -12.37
C PRO A 217 0.92 25.99 -13.29
N VAL A 218 1.64 26.70 -14.17
CA VAL A 218 2.45 26.06 -15.22
C VAL A 218 3.75 25.44 -14.65
N PRO A 219 4.59 26.16 -13.90
CA PRO A 219 5.75 25.59 -13.22
C PRO A 219 5.37 24.52 -12.20
N PHE A 220 4.23 24.65 -11.52
CA PHE A 220 3.77 23.61 -10.59
C PHE A 220 3.34 22.33 -11.32
N GLY A 221 2.61 22.45 -12.43
CA GLY A 221 2.31 21.32 -13.31
C GLY A 221 3.60 20.66 -13.83
N ALA A 222 4.60 21.44 -14.27
CA ALA A 222 5.89 20.91 -14.71
C ALA A 222 6.67 20.22 -13.59
N ALA A 223 6.51 20.65 -12.34
CA ALA A 223 7.19 20.06 -11.19
C ALA A 223 6.78 18.60 -10.93
N ILE A 224 5.59 18.15 -11.36
CA ILE A 224 5.19 16.74 -11.20
C ILE A 224 6.11 15.81 -11.99
N VAL A 225 6.55 16.24 -13.18
CA VAL A 225 7.41 15.46 -14.06
C VAL A 225 8.75 15.22 -13.36
N GLN A 226 9.36 16.28 -12.85
CA GLN A 226 10.65 16.16 -12.16
C GLN A 226 10.53 15.30 -10.89
N ARG A 227 9.46 15.49 -10.10
CA ARG A 227 9.24 14.68 -8.88
C ARG A 227 9.07 13.21 -9.20
N TYR A 228 8.29 12.91 -10.23
CA TYR A 228 8.09 11.55 -10.69
C TYR A 228 9.40 10.94 -11.20
N GLU A 229 10.15 11.63 -12.06
CA GLU A 229 11.41 11.12 -12.62
C GLU A 229 12.48 10.90 -11.54
N ASP A 230 12.62 11.85 -10.61
CA ASP A 230 13.55 11.74 -9.47
C ASP A 230 13.21 10.52 -8.61
N LEU A 231 11.92 10.33 -8.30
CA LEU A 231 11.44 9.22 -7.49
C LEU A 231 11.56 7.88 -8.24
N TRP A 232 11.18 7.85 -9.51
CA TRP A 232 11.28 6.67 -10.36
C TRP A 232 12.73 6.21 -10.47
N HIS A 233 13.65 7.14 -10.74
CA HIS A 233 15.08 6.85 -10.76
C HIS A 233 15.58 6.37 -9.39
N GLU A 234 15.18 7.00 -8.29
CA GLU A 234 15.57 6.58 -6.94
C GLU A 234 15.10 5.16 -6.60
N VAL A 235 13.92 4.76 -7.08
CA VAL A 235 13.32 3.44 -6.82
C VAL A 235 13.83 2.36 -7.77
N THR A 236 14.16 2.69 -9.02
CA THR A 236 14.51 1.69 -10.05
C THR A 236 15.99 1.58 -10.35
N ARG A 237 16.80 2.57 -9.94
CA ARG A 237 18.22 2.58 -10.28
C ARG A 237 19.02 1.54 -9.49
N GLU A 238 19.89 0.84 -10.22
CA GLU A 238 21.00 0.10 -9.66
C GLU A 238 22.11 1.05 -9.15
N SER A 239 22.55 0.88 -7.90
CA SER A 239 23.68 1.66 -7.35
C SER A 239 24.81 0.76 -6.89
N VAL A 240 26.04 1.11 -7.27
CA VAL A 240 27.25 0.41 -6.87
C VAL A 240 27.92 1.18 -5.73
N TYR A 241 28.14 0.53 -4.60
CA TYR A 241 28.79 1.09 -3.41
C TYR A 241 30.07 0.33 -3.08
N PRO A 242 31.14 0.99 -2.64
CA PRO A 242 32.26 0.32 -2.00
C PRO A 242 31.82 -0.46 -0.74
N VAL A 243 32.40 -1.63 -0.47
CA VAL A 243 31.98 -2.51 0.64
C VAL A 243 32.11 -1.85 2.01
N ASP A 244 33.07 -0.94 2.18
CA ASP A 244 33.33 -0.17 3.40
C ASP A 244 32.31 0.96 3.64
N LYS A 245 31.41 1.21 2.67
CA LYS A 245 30.48 2.34 2.65
C LYS A 245 29.02 1.95 2.90
N ARG A 246 28.79 0.99 3.81
CA ARG A 246 27.45 0.49 4.20
C ARG A 246 26.44 1.61 4.54
N HIS A 247 26.91 2.70 5.16
CA HIS A 247 26.08 3.84 5.54
C HIS A 247 25.37 4.56 4.37
N TYR A 248 25.84 4.41 3.12
CA TYR A 248 25.12 4.95 1.96
C TYR A 248 23.90 4.11 1.58
N ILE A 249 23.97 2.79 1.79
CA ILE A 249 22.84 1.88 1.60
C ILE A 249 21.76 2.21 2.62
N ASP A 250 22.13 2.34 3.91
CA ASP A 250 21.18 2.71 4.98
C ASP A 250 20.52 4.06 4.70
N ARG A 251 21.29 5.05 4.22
CA ARG A 251 20.76 6.37 3.87
C ARG A 251 19.76 6.28 2.70
N ARG A 252 20.02 5.42 1.72
CA ARG A 252 19.12 5.19 0.59
C ARG A 252 17.83 4.51 1.04
N ILE A 253 17.93 3.48 1.89
CA ILE A 253 16.75 2.80 2.46
C ILE A 253 15.90 3.79 3.26
N ARG A 254 16.50 4.58 4.16
CA ARG A 254 15.76 5.61 4.92
C ARG A 254 15.07 6.61 3.99
N ARG A 255 15.72 7.04 2.91
CA ARG A 255 15.12 7.94 1.92
C ARG A 255 13.92 7.30 1.23
N LEU A 256 13.99 6.02 0.86
CA LEU A 256 12.84 5.30 0.29
C LEU A 256 11.69 5.22 1.31
N ASN A 257 11.99 4.88 2.56
CA ASN A 257 10.99 4.84 3.63
C ASN A 257 10.34 6.21 3.87
N ASP A 258 11.12 7.30 3.86
CA ASP A 258 10.63 8.68 3.97
C ASP A 258 9.71 9.07 2.80
N LEU A 259 9.86 8.41 1.65
CA LEU A 259 9.03 8.56 0.46
C LEU A 259 7.80 7.64 0.48
N GLY A 260 7.60 6.88 1.56
CA GLY A 260 6.48 5.95 1.76
C GLY A 260 6.66 4.60 1.08
N PHE A 261 7.90 4.22 0.80
CA PHE A 261 8.26 2.99 0.12
C PHE A 261 9.08 2.09 1.04
N ASP A 262 8.68 0.83 1.21
CA ASP A 262 9.46 -0.17 1.95
C ASP A 262 10.34 -0.99 0.99
N VAL A 263 11.52 -1.42 1.45
CA VAL A 263 12.44 -2.25 0.65
C VAL A 263 12.29 -3.72 1.05
N ALA A 264 11.56 -4.48 0.23
CA ALA A 264 11.24 -5.89 0.47
C ALA A 264 12.45 -6.81 0.29
N GLU A 265 13.16 -6.67 -0.83
CA GLU A 265 14.34 -7.48 -1.16
C GLU A 265 15.50 -6.61 -1.60
N MET A 266 16.71 -7.11 -1.36
CA MET A 266 17.95 -6.49 -1.80
C MET A 266 18.78 -7.55 -2.51
N GLN A 267 19.16 -7.27 -3.76
CA GLN A 267 20.22 -8.04 -4.41
C GLN A 267 21.55 -7.35 -4.13
N ILE A 268 22.47 -8.09 -3.49
CA ILE A 268 23.85 -7.67 -3.22
C ILE A 268 24.77 -8.59 -4.01
N GLU A 269 25.30 -8.06 -5.12
CA GLU A 269 26.34 -8.73 -5.88
C GLU A 269 27.69 -8.12 -5.52
N ARG A 270 28.65 -8.96 -5.12
CA ARG A 270 30.04 -8.51 -4.92
C ARG A 270 30.75 -8.55 -6.26
N SER A 271 31.55 -7.53 -6.54
CA SER A 271 32.42 -7.54 -7.72
C SER A 271 33.38 -8.75 -7.67
N PRO A 272 33.91 -9.19 -8.82
CA PRO A 272 34.95 -10.24 -8.87
C PRO A 272 36.21 -9.89 -8.05
N MET A 273 36.43 -8.60 -7.78
CA MET A 273 37.54 -8.08 -6.96
C MET A 273 37.16 -7.90 -5.47
N GLY A 274 35.88 -8.06 -5.12
CA GLY A 274 35.36 -8.00 -3.75
C GLY A 274 35.27 -6.60 -3.12
N ASP A 275 35.50 -5.55 -3.90
CA ASP A 275 35.62 -4.16 -3.45
C ASP A 275 34.31 -3.36 -3.52
N THR A 276 33.36 -3.80 -4.33
CA THR A 276 32.06 -3.14 -4.50
C THR A 276 30.87 -4.09 -4.33
N VAL A 277 29.74 -3.50 -3.96
CA VAL A 277 28.42 -4.10 -3.76
C VAL A 277 27.43 -3.38 -4.68
N THR A 278 26.81 -4.12 -5.58
CA THR A 278 25.65 -3.65 -6.34
C THR A 278 24.41 -3.70 -5.45
N PHE A 279 23.59 -2.65 -5.47
CA PHE A 279 22.33 -2.54 -4.73
C PHE A 279 21.19 -2.18 -5.69
N LEU A 280 20.23 -3.09 -5.81
CA LEU A 280 18.95 -2.90 -6.48
C LEU A 280 17.82 -3.10 -5.46
N PRO A 281 17.07 -2.03 -5.09
CA PRO A 281 15.98 -2.17 -4.16
C PRO A 281 14.75 -2.75 -4.87
N LYS A 282 14.13 -3.78 -4.27
CA LYS A 282 12.77 -4.20 -4.63
C LYS A 282 11.80 -3.53 -3.69
N VAL A 283 11.00 -2.62 -4.22
CA VAL A 283 10.24 -1.67 -3.42
C VAL A 283 8.77 -2.07 -3.34
N VAL A 284 8.19 -2.03 -2.15
CA VAL A 284 6.79 -2.35 -1.84
C VAL A 284 6.14 -1.18 -1.08
N ASP A 285 4.83 -1.24 -0.88
CA ASP A 285 4.10 -0.21 -0.14
C ASP A 285 4.50 -0.16 1.34
N ALA A 286 4.39 1.02 1.95
CA ALA A 286 4.50 1.17 3.40
C ALA A 286 3.56 0.20 4.16
N GLY A 287 4.10 -0.49 5.18
CA GLY A 287 3.31 -1.41 6.01
C GLY A 287 2.88 -2.66 5.25
N HIS A 288 3.51 -2.95 4.10
CA HIS A 288 3.15 -4.09 3.25
C HIS A 288 3.40 -5.40 3.98
N HIS A 289 4.57 -5.55 4.60
CA HIS A 289 4.92 -6.75 5.31
C HIS A 289 4.08 -6.91 6.57
N GLN A 290 3.80 -5.84 7.32
CA GLN A 290 2.88 -5.92 8.46
C GLN A 290 1.50 -6.43 8.03
N ARG A 291 0.90 -5.83 6.98
CA ARG A 291 -0.43 -6.24 6.48
C ARG A 291 -0.43 -7.66 5.93
N GLN A 292 0.61 -8.04 5.21
CA GLN A 292 0.74 -9.39 4.65
C GLN A 292 0.93 -10.43 5.75
N LEU A 293 1.80 -10.18 6.73
CA LEU A 293 2.01 -11.07 7.86
C LEU A 293 0.71 -11.23 8.66
N LEU A 294 0.05 -10.12 9.00
CA LEU A 294 -1.21 -10.15 9.74
C LEU A 294 -2.29 -10.92 8.98
N ARG A 295 -2.41 -10.72 7.66
CA ARG A 295 -3.38 -11.43 6.81
C ARG A 295 -3.12 -12.94 6.75
N LEU A 296 -1.86 -13.34 6.60
CA LEU A 296 -1.48 -14.76 6.44
C LEU A 296 -1.45 -15.53 7.76
N THR A 297 -1.00 -14.88 8.84
CA THR A 297 -0.64 -15.55 10.10
C THR A 297 -1.44 -15.08 11.31
N GLY A 298 -2.06 -13.90 11.24
CA GLY A 298 -2.65 -13.23 12.39
C GLY A 298 -1.64 -12.61 13.37
N LEU A 299 -0.34 -12.61 13.05
CA LEU A 299 0.69 -11.98 13.87
C LEU A 299 0.79 -10.49 13.53
N ASP A 300 0.81 -9.65 14.58
CA ASP A 300 1.14 -8.24 14.48
C ASP A 300 2.62 -8.04 14.86
N ALA A 301 3.33 -7.27 14.05
CA ALA A 301 4.77 -7.04 14.18
C ALA A 301 5.14 -5.72 13.49
N GLU A 302 6.23 -5.10 13.92
CA GLU A 302 6.79 -3.94 13.22
C GLU A 302 7.30 -4.34 11.83
N GLU A 303 7.37 -3.40 10.88
CA GLU A 303 7.60 -3.71 9.46
C GLU A 303 8.87 -4.55 9.19
N ASN A 304 9.98 -4.22 9.85
CA ASN A 304 11.24 -4.99 9.71
C ASN A 304 11.15 -6.39 10.31
N GLN A 305 10.42 -6.54 11.42
CA GLN A 305 10.15 -7.84 12.02
C GLN A 305 9.26 -8.63 11.07
N ALA A 306 8.16 -8.03 10.59
CA ALA A 306 7.21 -8.65 9.69
C ALA A 306 7.86 -9.16 8.40
N ARG A 307 8.74 -8.36 7.79
CA ARG A 307 9.54 -8.77 6.63
C ARG A 307 10.39 -10.01 6.92
N ARG A 308 11.11 -10.01 8.04
CA ARG A 308 12.00 -11.13 8.41
C ARG A 308 11.21 -12.42 8.71
N LEU A 309 10.07 -12.29 9.38
CA LEU A 309 9.14 -13.39 9.64
C LEU A 309 8.54 -13.94 8.34
N LEU A 310 8.12 -13.08 7.41
CA LEU A 310 7.59 -13.50 6.10
C LEU A 310 8.64 -14.25 5.27
N ASN A 311 9.90 -13.80 5.26
CA ASN A 311 10.97 -14.49 4.53
C ASN A 311 11.25 -15.90 5.09
N ASP A 312 11.21 -16.06 6.41
CA ASP A 312 11.36 -17.36 7.07
C ASP A 312 10.15 -18.27 6.77
N LEU A 313 8.93 -17.71 6.81
CA LEU A 313 7.71 -18.40 6.39
C LEU A 313 7.81 -18.88 4.93
N GLU A 314 8.18 -18.01 3.98
CA GLU A 314 8.34 -18.38 2.57
C GLU A 314 9.37 -19.48 2.37
N SER A 315 10.51 -19.38 3.07
CA SER A 315 11.55 -20.40 3.03
C SER A 315 11.06 -21.74 3.58
N TRP A 316 10.28 -21.72 4.65
CA TRP A 316 9.67 -22.93 5.22
C TRP A 316 8.61 -23.53 4.28
N MET A 317 7.71 -22.70 3.73
CA MET A 317 6.68 -23.16 2.78
C MET A 317 7.31 -23.85 1.57
N ALA A 318 8.43 -23.33 1.05
CA ALA A 318 9.13 -23.93 -0.08
C ALA A 318 9.67 -25.35 0.20
N GLY A 319 9.79 -25.74 1.47
CA GLY A 319 10.19 -27.08 1.89
C GLY A 319 9.03 -28.05 2.15
N GLU A 320 7.78 -27.59 2.11
CA GLU A 320 6.60 -28.43 2.38
C GLU A 320 6.11 -29.13 1.11
N ASP A 321 5.78 -30.42 1.23
CA ASP A 321 5.40 -31.28 0.10
C ASP A 321 4.13 -30.80 -0.65
N ASP A 322 3.23 -30.08 0.04
CA ASP A 322 1.97 -29.58 -0.52
C ASP A 322 2.02 -28.09 -0.91
N TYR A 323 3.21 -27.47 -0.90
CA TYR A 323 3.42 -26.13 -1.47
C TYR A 323 3.56 -26.21 -2.99
N ALA A 324 2.44 -26.00 -3.69
CA ALA A 324 2.39 -25.97 -5.15
C ALA A 324 1.70 -24.68 -5.65
N PRO A 325 2.44 -23.56 -5.79
CA PRO A 325 1.88 -22.30 -6.28
C PRO A 325 1.21 -22.45 -7.65
N GLY A 326 -0.08 -22.15 -7.74
CA GLY A 326 -0.86 -22.22 -8.99
C GLY A 326 -1.49 -23.58 -9.30
N ASP A 327 -1.22 -24.61 -8.50
CA ASP A 327 -1.93 -25.89 -8.56
C ASP A 327 -3.21 -25.82 -7.71
N PRO A 328 -4.41 -26.07 -8.27
CA PRO A 328 -5.65 -26.15 -7.50
C PRO A 328 -5.64 -27.21 -6.38
N LEU A 329 -4.76 -28.21 -6.48
CA LEU A 329 -4.57 -29.27 -5.49
C LEU A 329 -3.53 -28.92 -4.40
N GLY A 330 -2.77 -27.84 -4.59
CA GLY A 330 -1.81 -27.35 -3.59
C GLY A 330 -2.49 -26.70 -2.38
N ALA A 331 -1.80 -26.71 -1.23
CA ALA A 331 -2.28 -26.00 -0.06
C ALA A 331 -2.25 -24.47 -0.30
N ARG A 332 -3.30 -23.79 0.16
CA ARG A 332 -3.36 -22.33 0.09
C ARG A 332 -2.28 -21.71 0.99
N PRO A 333 -1.69 -20.56 0.59
CA PRO A 333 -0.68 -19.86 1.41
C PRO A 333 -1.11 -19.59 2.84
N GLU A 334 -2.39 -19.25 3.07
CA GLU A 334 -2.92 -19.01 4.42
C GLU A 334 -2.91 -20.27 5.30
N VAL A 335 -3.12 -21.45 4.69
CA VAL A 335 -3.09 -22.73 5.42
C VAL A 335 -1.67 -23.07 5.86
N LEU A 336 -0.71 -22.89 4.95
CA LEU A 336 0.71 -23.12 5.24
C LEU A 336 1.23 -22.10 6.26
N ALA A 337 0.86 -20.83 6.12
CA ALA A 337 1.17 -19.79 7.08
C ALA A 337 0.67 -20.12 8.50
N HIS A 338 -0.56 -20.63 8.63
CA HIS A 338 -1.07 -21.05 9.93
C HIS A 338 -0.33 -22.28 10.49
N ARG A 339 0.11 -23.23 9.64
CA ARG A 339 0.96 -24.35 10.08
C ARG A 339 2.31 -23.86 10.57
N TRP A 340 2.99 -23.01 9.82
CA TRP A 340 4.24 -22.39 10.24
C TRP A 340 4.12 -21.68 11.59
N VAL A 341 3.04 -20.94 11.82
CA VAL A 341 2.79 -20.31 13.13
C VAL A 341 2.72 -21.36 14.24
N ARG A 342 2.02 -22.47 13.99
CA ARG A 342 1.81 -23.56 14.96
C ARG A 342 3.08 -24.37 15.22
N ASP A 343 3.84 -24.67 14.18
CA ASP A 343 4.88 -25.71 14.17
C ASP A 343 6.29 -25.12 14.29
N VAL A 344 6.49 -23.85 13.89
CA VAL A 344 7.80 -23.19 13.91
C VAL A 344 7.80 -21.98 14.85
N PHE A 345 6.94 -20.99 14.58
CA PHE A 345 6.95 -19.72 15.33
C PHE A 345 6.63 -19.91 16.82
N ARG A 346 5.49 -20.51 17.15
CA ARG A 346 5.06 -20.70 18.54
C ARG A 346 6.02 -21.59 19.34
N PRO A 347 6.51 -22.74 18.83
CA PRO A 347 7.48 -23.55 19.56
C PRO A 347 8.78 -22.81 19.84
N THR A 348 9.29 -22.04 18.87
CA THR A 348 10.52 -21.24 19.02
C THR A 348 10.38 -20.20 20.12
N VAL A 349 9.31 -19.40 20.08
CA VAL A 349 9.06 -18.40 21.12
C VAL A 349 8.86 -19.08 22.48
N ARG A 350 8.14 -20.22 22.53
CA ARG A 350 7.90 -20.98 23.77
C ARG A 350 9.15 -21.59 24.38
N ALA A 351 10.13 -21.97 23.58
CA ALA A 351 11.39 -22.53 24.05
C ALA A 351 12.23 -21.52 24.85
N VAL A 352 12.02 -20.21 24.62
CA VAL A 352 12.64 -19.16 25.43
C VAL A 352 11.95 -19.09 26.82
N PRO A 353 12.68 -19.27 27.94
CA PRO A 353 12.11 -19.24 29.29
C PRO A 353 11.41 -17.91 29.60
N LEU A 354 10.27 -17.97 30.30
CA LEU A 354 9.44 -16.79 30.58
C LEU A 354 10.20 -15.74 31.42
N GLU A 355 11.06 -16.21 32.32
CA GLU A 355 11.87 -15.40 33.22
C GLU A 355 12.93 -14.58 32.47
N LEU A 356 13.34 -15.03 31.28
CA LEU A 356 14.36 -14.38 30.45
C LEU A 356 13.75 -13.49 29.35
N ARG A 357 12.46 -13.64 29.02
CA ARG A 357 11.79 -12.80 28.01
C ARG A 357 11.55 -11.36 28.45
N GLY A 358 11.40 -11.10 29.75
CA GLY A 358 11.00 -9.79 30.24
C GLY A 358 9.67 -9.31 29.62
N GLU A 359 9.64 -8.06 29.15
CA GLU A 359 8.48 -7.44 28.48
C GLU A 359 8.47 -7.60 26.95
N MET A 360 9.39 -8.37 26.38
CA MET A 360 9.51 -8.51 24.93
C MET A 360 8.31 -9.25 24.33
N ASP A 361 7.78 -8.70 23.23
CA ASP A 361 6.72 -9.38 22.48
C ASP A 361 7.25 -10.61 21.72
N ALA A 362 6.32 -11.46 21.27
CA ALA A 362 6.65 -12.71 20.60
C ALA A 362 7.35 -12.50 19.23
N ALA A 363 7.00 -11.43 18.51
CA ALA A 363 7.59 -11.14 17.20
C ALA A 363 9.04 -10.68 17.35
N GLN A 364 9.33 -9.86 18.36
CA GLN A 364 10.68 -9.42 18.71
C GLN A 364 11.57 -10.59 19.13
N ILE A 365 11.08 -11.51 19.96
CA ILE A 365 11.85 -12.70 20.36
C ILE A 365 12.21 -13.54 19.13
N TYR A 366 11.22 -13.83 18.27
CA TYR A 366 11.47 -14.61 17.08
C TYR A 366 12.42 -13.90 16.11
N HIS A 367 12.28 -12.59 15.97
CA HIS A 367 13.18 -11.74 15.18
C HIS A 367 14.63 -11.87 15.64
N GLU A 368 14.90 -11.76 16.94
CA GLU A 368 16.24 -11.88 17.52
C GLU A 368 16.81 -13.29 17.34
N VAL A 369 16.00 -14.34 17.51
CA VAL A 369 16.44 -15.73 17.25
C VAL A 369 16.86 -15.90 15.79
N LEU A 370 16.09 -15.37 14.83
CA LEU A 370 16.45 -15.44 13.42
C LEU A 370 17.71 -14.63 13.08
N GLU A 371 17.92 -13.48 13.72
CA GLU A 371 19.16 -12.72 13.60
C GLU A 371 20.36 -13.51 14.13
N HIS A 372 20.21 -14.15 15.28
CA HIS A 372 21.23 -15.00 15.88
C HIS A 372 21.56 -16.22 15.03
N ARG A 373 20.54 -16.87 14.44
CA ARG A 373 20.71 -17.99 13.48
C ARG A 373 21.64 -17.59 12.35
N TRP A 374 21.41 -16.41 11.78
CA TRP A 374 22.22 -15.91 10.66
C TRP A 374 23.70 -15.73 11.07
N TYR A 375 23.96 -15.11 12.23
CA TYR A 375 25.32 -14.92 12.73
C TYR A 375 26.05 -16.25 13.01
N LEU A 376 25.36 -17.22 13.62
CA LEU A 376 25.92 -18.54 13.87
C LEU A 376 26.20 -19.30 12.59
N SER A 377 25.28 -19.26 11.62
CA SER A 377 25.45 -19.91 10.32
C SER A 377 26.58 -19.28 9.50
N GLU A 378 26.75 -17.96 9.58
CA GLU A 378 27.88 -17.25 8.94
C GLU A 378 29.23 -17.69 9.54
N ARG A 379 29.32 -17.77 10.87
CA ARG A 379 30.54 -18.24 11.57
C ARG A 379 30.87 -19.71 11.31
N ALA A 380 29.84 -20.54 11.22
CA ALA A 380 29.99 -21.98 10.98
C ALA A 380 30.21 -22.33 9.50
N GLY A 381 29.96 -21.39 8.58
CA GLY A 381 30.01 -21.62 7.14
C GLY A 381 28.95 -22.59 6.61
N ARG A 382 27.91 -22.88 7.41
CA ARG A 382 26.79 -23.79 7.10
C ARG A 382 25.58 -23.43 7.95
N ASP A 383 24.38 -23.84 7.53
CA ASP A 383 23.19 -23.67 8.37
C ASP A 383 23.30 -24.52 9.65
N VAL A 384 23.13 -23.86 10.80
CA VAL A 384 23.12 -24.48 12.12
C VAL A 384 21.72 -24.94 12.56
N GLY A 385 20.66 -24.47 11.91
CA GLY A 385 19.28 -24.84 12.24
C GLY A 385 18.73 -24.17 13.49
N LEU A 386 17.41 -24.33 13.70
CA LEU A 386 16.65 -23.57 14.71
C LEU A 386 16.95 -24.01 16.15
N GLU A 387 17.02 -25.32 16.41
CA GLU A 387 17.20 -25.87 17.76
C GLU A 387 18.52 -25.42 18.38
N ALA A 388 19.63 -25.63 17.66
CA ALA A 388 20.96 -25.20 18.11
C ALA A 388 21.06 -23.67 18.27
N THR A 389 20.34 -22.91 17.44
CA THR A 389 20.28 -21.45 17.56
C THR A 389 19.57 -21.03 18.85
N ILE A 390 18.42 -21.65 19.17
CA ILE A 390 17.65 -21.31 20.38
C ILE A 390 18.48 -21.58 21.64
N GLU A 391 19.15 -22.74 21.71
CA GLU A 391 20.02 -23.08 22.84
C GLU A 391 21.13 -22.04 23.05
N ASP A 392 21.80 -21.65 21.96
CA ASP A 392 22.89 -20.67 22.04
C ASP A 392 22.37 -19.24 22.34
N TYR A 393 21.21 -18.87 21.78
CA TYR A 393 20.57 -17.58 22.03
C TYR A 393 20.17 -17.42 23.51
N ILE A 394 19.60 -18.48 24.12
CA ILE A 394 19.25 -18.50 25.55
C ILE A 394 20.51 -18.43 26.41
N ALA A 395 21.58 -19.12 26.04
CA ALA A 395 22.81 -19.17 26.82
C ALA A 395 23.62 -17.85 26.78
N HIS A 396 23.68 -17.20 25.61
CA HIS A 396 24.67 -16.14 25.37
C HIS A 396 24.08 -14.75 25.10
N VAL A 397 22.84 -14.64 24.60
CA VAL A 397 22.27 -13.35 24.18
C VAL A 397 21.28 -12.81 25.21
N LEU A 398 20.25 -13.59 25.55
CA LEU A 398 19.19 -13.19 26.49
C LEU A 398 19.69 -12.69 27.87
N PRO A 399 20.68 -13.32 28.52
CA PRO A 399 21.17 -12.86 29.82
C PRO A 399 21.79 -11.46 29.79
N HIS A 400 22.30 -11.03 28.63
CA HIS A 400 22.86 -9.69 28.44
C HIS A 400 21.77 -8.66 28.15
N SER A 401 20.73 -9.03 27.40
CA SER A 401 19.57 -8.17 27.10
C SER A 401 18.77 -7.79 28.36
N VAL A 402 18.51 -8.76 29.24
CA VAL A 402 17.78 -8.52 30.52
C VAL A 402 18.58 -7.59 31.46
N ARG A 403 19.92 -7.73 31.49
CA ARG A 403 20.80 -6.84 32.26
C ARG A 403 20.83 -5.41 31.72
N ALA A 404 20.66 -5.20 30.41
CA ALA A 404 20.62 -3.87 29.81
C ALA A 404 19.30 -3.13 30.08
N MET A 405 18.20 -3.86 30.25
CA MET A 405 16.86 -3.32 30.55
C MET A 405 16.63 -3.05 32.05
N THR A 406 17.45 -3.64 32.93
CA THR A 406 17.39 -3.39 34.37
C THR A 406 18.37 -2.25 34.73
N PRO A 407 17.90 -1.08 35.20
CA PRO A 407 18.83 -0.02 35.60
C PRO A 407 19.73 -0.52 36.75
N PRO A 408 21.00 -0.08 36.82
CA PRO A 408 21.88 -0.49 37.90
C PRO A 408 21.30 -0.06 39.25
N ASP A 409 21.32 -0.97 40.20
CA ASP A 409 20.80 -0.80 41.56
C ASP A 409 21.49 0.41 42.24
N PRO A 410 20.74 1.44 42.72
CA PRO A 410 21.34 2.61 43.36
C PRO A 410 22.07 2.31 44.68
N ALA A 411 22.03 1.07 45.18
CA ALA A 411 22.59 0.71 46.48
C ALA A 411 24.10 0.41 46.52
N ASN A 412 24.81 0.38 45.38
CA ASN A 412 26.26 0.06 45.37
C ASN A 412 27.18 1.29 45.21
N GLY A 413 26.71 2.44 45.66
CA GLY A 413 27.43 3.71 45.62
C GLY A 413 27.87 4.23 46.99
N LEU A 414 28.05 3.40 48.02
CA LEU A 414 28.61 3.87 49.30
C LEU A 414 29.39 2.76 50.01
N SER A 415 30.72 2.87 49.97
CA SER A 415 31.59 2.54 51.10
C SER A 415 32.92 3.29 50.97
N PRO A 416 33.54 3.67 52.11
CA PRO A 416 34.32 4.89 52.31
C PRO A 416 35.74 4.89 51.76
#